data_AF-A0A6N8YZ97-F1
#
_entry.id   AF-A0A6N8YZ97-F1
#
_cell.length_a   1.000
_cell.length_b   1.000
_cell.length_c   1.000
_cell.angle_alpha   90.00
_cell.angle_beta   90.00
_cell.angle_gamma   90.00
#
_symmetry.space_group_name_H-M   'P 1'
#
loop_
_entity.id
_entity.type
_entity.pdbx_description
1 polymer ?
#
loop_
_entity_poly.entity_id
_entity_poly.type
_entity_poly.pdbx_seq_one_letter_code
_entity_poly.pdbx_strand_id
1 'polypeptide(L)'
;MEIPNILPEDEPVYIKLASENPNILCSEVPPEILRASSFAGDEPTSFLFDFFATGYNQWHQKAHGFRIDFDPERVARGVLLLWFRACELYTSLEYDRPHTDWEKEFFSDEGLTE
;
A
#
# COMPACT_ATOMS: atom_id res chain seq x y z
N MET A 1 -2.75 -15.77 19.93
CA MET A 1 -1.77 -15.26 18.95
C MET A 1 -2.15 -13.80 18.78
N GLU A 2 -1.46 -12.91 19.49
CA GLU A 2 -1.70 -11.47 19.31
C GLU A 2 -1.10 -11.11 17.96
N ILE A 3 -1.95 -10.72 17.01
CA ILE A 3 -1.49 -10.15 15.74
C ILE A 3 -0.77 -8.86 16.13
N PRO A 4 0.52 -8.67 15.81
CA PRO A 4 1.19 -7.40 16.08
C PRO A 4 0.55 -6.38 15.16
N ASN A 5 -0.39 -5.63 15.73
CA ASN A 5 -1.06 -4.54 15.06
C ASN A 5 -0.10 -3.36 15.06
N ILE A 6 -0.02 -2.63 13.95
CA ILE A 6 0.61 -1.30 13.97
C ILE A 6 -0.12 -0.51 15.05
N LEU A 7 0.65 0.00 16.03
CA LEU A 7 0.04 0.73 17.13
C LEU A 7 -0.42 2.11 16.64
N PRO A 8 -1.52 2.66 17.17
CA PRO A 8 -2.03 3.96 16.75
C PRO A 8 -0.99 5.09 16.80
N GLU A 9 -0.05 5.03 17.75
CA GLU A 9 1.06 5.98 17.85
C GLU A 9 2.10 5.90 16.72
N ASP A 10 2.21 4.75 16.05
CA ASP A 10 3.14 4.49 14.96
C ASP A 10 2.54 4.81 13.58
N GLU A 11 1.20 4.83 13.47
CA GLU A 11 0.49 5.13 12.22
C GLU A 11 1.01 6.40 11.51
N PRO A 12 1.22 7.54 12.21
CA PRO A 12 1.72 8.76 11.55
C PRO A 12 3.08 8.60 10.89
N VAL A 13 3.93 7.68 11.38
CA VAL A 13 5.25 7.39 10.80
C VAL A 13 5.08 6.74 9.43
N TYR A 14 4.15 5.78 9.30
CA TYR A 14 3.87 5.11 8.05
C TYR A 14 3.15 6.02 7.05
N ILE A 15 2.20 6.85 7.50
CA ILE A 15 1.58 7.87 6.64
C ILE A 15 2.64 8.83 6.07
N LYS A 16 3.58 9.27 6.92
CA LYS A 16 4.69 10.11 6.48
C LYS A 16 5.59 9.38 5.47
N LEU A 17 5.91 8.10 5.70
CA LEU A 17 6.67 7.28 4.76
C LEU A 17 5.99 7.22 3.39
N ALA A 18 4.68 6.97 3.35
CA ALA A 18 3.90 6.94 2.10
C ALA A 18 3.91 8.30 1.40
N SER A 19 3.82 9.39 2.17
CA SER A 19 3.84 10.74 1.62
C SER A 19 5.20 11.14 1.03
N GLU A 20 6.30 10.72 1.66
CA GLU A 20 7.66 11.15 1.30
C GLU A 20 8.32 10.23 0.26
N ASN A 21 7.86 8.98 0.14
CA ASN A 21 8.46 7.96 -0.72
C ASN A 21 7.44 7.37 -1.72
N PRO A 22 6.86 8.18 -2.62
CA PRO A 22 5.87 7.69 -3.58
C PRO A 22 6.38 6.61 -4.55
N ASN A 23 7.70 6.46 -4.72
CA ASN A 23 8.32 5.49 -5.62
C ASN A 23 9.00 4.35 -4.86
N ILE A 24 8.68 4.16 -3.58
CA ILE A 24 9.18 3.01 -2.82
C ILE A 24 8.85 1.72 -3.56
N LEU A 25 9.82 0.83 -3.70
CA LEU A 25 9.58 -0.46 -4.35
C LEU A 25 8.82 -1.38 -3.40
N CYS A 26 8.08 -2.35 -3.95
CA CYS A 26 7.43 -3.38 -3.15
C CYS A 26 8.43 -4.11 -2.22
N SER A 27 9.69 -4.29 -2.64
CA SER A 27 10.76 -4.92 -1.87
C SER A 27 11.30 -4.03 -0.73
N GLU A 28 11.01 -2.74 -0.74
CA GLU A 28 11.48 -1.77 0.25
C GLU A 28 10.40 -1.41 1.29
N VAL A 29 9.15 -1.82 1.06
CA VAL A 29 8.03 -1.54 1.97
C VAL A 29 8.24 -2.23 3.32
N PRO A 30 7.95 -1.56 4.44
CA PRO A 30 8.02 -2.18 5.75
C PRO A 30 7.17 -3.46 5.83
N PRO A 31 7.73 -4.60 6.29
CA PRO A 31 7.00 -5.85 6.38
C PRO A 31 5.80 -5.77 7.33
N GLU A 32 5.79 -4.84 8.27
CA GLU A 32 4.66 -4.52 9.16
C GLU A 32 3.42 -4.09 8.37
N ILE A 33 3.60 -3.32 7.29
CA ILE A 33 2.49 -2.89 6.41
C ILE A 33 1.93 -4.07 5.64
N LEU A 34 2.81 -4.93 5.09
CA LEU A 34 2.39 -6.14 4.37
C LEU A 34 1.62 -7.08 5.31
N ARG A 35 2.15 -7.28 6.52
CA ARG A 35 1.48 -8.06 7.58
C ARG A 35 0.13 -7.46 7.93
N ALA A 36 0.07 -6.17 8.27
CA ALA A 36 -1.17 -5.50 8.64
C ALA A 36 -2.22 -5.60 7.52
N SER A 37 -1.79 -5.49 6.27
CA SER A 37 -2.65 -5.68 5.10
C SER A 37 -3.23 -7.09 5.04
N SER A 38 -2.40 -8.13 5.20
CA SER A 38 -2.84 -9.53 5.13
C SER A 38 -3.70 -9.99 6.30
N PHE A 39 -3.62 -9.31 7.45
CA PHE A 39 -4.46 -9.59 8.62
C PHE A 39 -5.65 -8.65 8.75
N ALA A 40 -5.79 -7.66 7.86
CA ALA A 40 -7.05 -6.94 7.71
C ALA A 40 -8.16 -7.94 7.30
N GLY A 41 -9.40 -7.64 7.68
CA GLY A 41 -10.53 -8.53 7.43
C GLY A 41 -10.93 -8.55 5.95
N ASP A 42 -12.21 -8.37 5.67
CA ASP A 42 -12.71 -8.34 4.28
C ASP A 42 -12.36 -7.04 3.54
N GLU A 43 -11.91 -6.01 4.25
CA GLU A 43 -11.56 -4.68 3.74
C GLU A 43 -10.36 -4.08 4.51
N PRO A 44 -9.60 -3.14 3.91
CA PRO A 44 -8.53 -2.44 4.61
C PRO A 44 -9.08 -1.65 5.81
N THR A 45 -8.32 -1.59 6.90
CA THR A 45 -8.64 -0.72 8.03
C THR A 45 -8.56 0.76 7.63
N SER A 46 -9.12 1.66 8.45
CA SER A 46 -9.01 3.11 8.20
C SER A 46 -7.55 3.57 8.04
N PHE A 47 -6.65 3.06 8.90
CA PHE A 47 -5.22 3.34 8.79
C PHE A 47 -4.63 2.87 7.45
N LEU A 48 -4.91 1.62 7.05
CA LEU A 48 -4.40 1.09 5.79
C LEU A 48 -4.95 1.89 4.61
N PHE A 49 -6.24 2.24 4.64
CA PHE A 49 -6.86 3.08 3.63
C PHE A 49 -6.13 4.43 3.50
N ASP A 50 -5.90 5.12 4.63
CA ASP A 50 -5.20 6.40 4.66
C ASP A 50 -3.75 6.28 4.17
N PHE A 51 -3.06 5.21 4.54
CA PHE A 51 -1.69 4.91 4.10
C PHE A 51 -1.61 4.71 2.59
N PHE A 52 -2.45 3.83 2.03
CA PHE A 52 -2.49 3.57 0.60
C PHE A 52 -2.95 4.80 -0.18
N ALA A 53 -3.99 5.49 0.26
CA ALA A 53 -4.50 6.69 -0.41
C ALA A 53 -3.45 7.81 -0.42
N THR A 54 -2.71 7.98 0.68
CA THR A 54 -1.62 8.96 0.76
C THR A 54 -0.53 8.67 -0.28
N GLY A 55 0.00 7.44 -0.28
CA GLY A 55 1.07 7.08 -1.21
C GLY A 55 0.60 7.07 -2.67
N TYR A 56 -0.59 6.55 -2.95
CA TYR A 56 -1.21 6.53 -4.28
C TYR A 56 -1.36 7.93 -4.87
N ASN A 57 -1.86 8.89 -4.08
CA ASN A 57 -2.02 10.26 -4.53
C ASN A 57 -0.66 10.94 -4.80
N GLN A 58 0.34 10.71 -3.96
CA GLN A 58 1.69 11.24 -4.18
C GLN A 58 2.36 10.63 -5.41
N TRP A 59 2.20 9.33 -5.61
CA TRP A 59 2.69 8.62 -6.79
C TRP A 59 2.08 9.20 -8.07
N HIS A 60 0.76 9.32 -8.13
CA HIS A 60 0.07 9.93 -9.27
C HIS A 60 0.50 11.38 -9.52
N GLN A 61 0.60 12.20 -8.46
CA GLN A 61 1.04 13.59 -8.59
C GLN A 61 2.43 13.67 -9.23
N LYS A 62 3.34 12.76 -8.85
CA LYS A 62 4.69 12.71 -9.40
C LYS A 62 4.73 12.13 -10.82
N ALA A 63 3.95 11.09 -11.11
CA ALA A 63 3.91 10.43 -12.41
C ALA A 63 3.31 11.32 -13.51
N HIS A 64 2.29 12.13 -13.18
CA HIS A 64 1.51 12.88 -14.17
C HIS A 64 1.67 14.41 -14.08
N GLY A 65 2.40 14.93 -13.10
CA GLY A 65 2.83 16.34 -13.05
C GLY A 65 1.73 17.37 -12.75
N PHE A 66 0.48 16.95 -12.55
CA PHE A 66 -0.64 17.80 -12.14
C PHE A 66 -1.27 17.28 -10.85
N ARG A 67 -1.75 18.19 -10.01
CA ARG A 67 -2.75 17.83 -8.99
C ARG A 67 -4.00 17.39 -9.75
N ILE A 68 -4.13 16.09 -9.97
CA ILE A 68 -5.38 15.51 -10.43
C ILE A 68 -6.24 15.40 -9.18
N ASP A 69 -7.31 16.18 -9.13
CA ASP A 69 -8.40 15.90 -8.18
C ASP A 69 -9.02 14.58 -8.62
N PHE A 70 -8.51 13.47 -8.07
CA PHE A 70 -9.06 12.17 -8.35
C PHE A 70 -10.45 12.08 -7.72
N ASP A 71 -11.39 11.60 -8.52
CA ASP A 71 -12.68 11.14 -8.02
C ASP A 71 -12.44 10.16 -6.84
N PRO A 72 -13.09 10.36 -5.67
CA PRO A 72 -12.99 9.44 -4.54
C PRO A 72 -13.15 7.96 -4.91
N GLU A 73 -14.00 7.64 -5.90
CA GLU A 73 -14.16 6.26 -6.39
C GLU A 73 -12.87 5.70 -7.01
N ARG A 74 -12.12 6.53 -7.75
CA ARG A 74 -10.84 6.13 -8.35
C ARG A 74 -9.76 5.92 -7.29
N VAL A 75 -9.74 6.75 -6.24
CA VAL A 75 -8.81 6.57 -5.12
C VAL A 75 -9.15 5.27 -4.38
N ALA A 76 -10.42 5.05 -4.05
CA ALA A 76 -10.86 3.84 -3.36
C ALA A 76 -10.52 2.57 -4.14
N ARG A 77 -10.76 2.55 -5.47
CA ARG A 77 -10.36 1.42 -6.33
C ARG A 77 -8.86 1.20 -6.33
N GLY A 78 -8.07 2.28 -6.45
CA GLY A 78 -6.61 2.21 -6.37
C GLY A 78 -6.16 1.58 -5.05
N VAL A 79 -6.68 2.07 -3.92
CA VAL A 79 -6.39 1.53 -2.58
C VAL A 79 -6.67 0.03 -2.50
N LEU A 80 -7.82 -0.43 -3.02
CA LEU A 80 -8.15 -1.87 -3.00
C LEU A 80 -7.13 -2.70 -3.78
N LEU A 81 -6.75 -2.29 -4.98
CA LEU A 81 -5.75 -2.98 -5.79
C LEU A 81 -4.37 -3.03 -5.10
N LEU A 82 -3.93 -1.90 -4.53
CA LEU A 82 -2.65 -1.82 -3.81
C LEU A 82 -2.67 -2.70 -2.54
N TRP A 83 -3.80 -2.73 -1.83
CA TRP A 83 -4.00 -3.57 -0.65
C TRP A 83 -3.97 -5.06 -1.01
N PHE A 84 -4.64 -5.48 -2.08
CA PHE A 84 -4.55 -6.86 -2.56
C PHE A 84 -3.11 -7.27 -2.89
N ARG A 85 -2.38 -6.42 -3.60
CA ARG A 85 -0.95 -6.68 -3.87
C ARG A 85 -0.15 -6.79 -2.56
N ALA A 86 -0.41 -5.95 -1.57
CA ALA A 86 0.27 -6.04 -0.27
C ALA A 86 0.01 -7.38 0.46
N CYS A 87 -1.22 -7.92 0.38
CA CYS A 87 -1.57 -9.24 0.89
C CYS A 87 -0.81 -10.36 0.15
N GLU A 88 -0.70 -10.28 -1.17
CA GLU A 88 0.07 -11.24 -1.98
C GLU A 88 1.57 -11.18 -1.68
N LEU A 89 2.12 -9.98 -1.51
CA LEU A 89 3.53 -9.77 -1.12
C LEU A 89 3.80 -10.32 0.28
N TYR A 90 2.88 -10.17 1.24
CA TYR A 90 3.02 -10.80 2.55
C TYR A 90 3.05 -12.32 2.45
N THR A 91 2.18 -12.91 1.64
CA THR A 91 2.17 -14.36 1.38
C THR A 91 3.49 -14.80 0.74
N SER A 92 3.99 -14.05 -0.23
CA SER A 92 5.29 -14.29 -0.85
C SER A 92 6.43 -14.27 0.18
N LEU A 93 6.45 -13.28 1.07
CA LEU A 93 7.43 -13.12 2.14
C LEU A 93 7.38 -14.26 3.16
N GLU A 94 6.18 -14.60 3.66
CA GLU A 94 5.98 -15.62 4.71
C GLU A 94 6.38 -17.02 4.23
N TYR A 95 6.15 -17.33 2.95
CA TYR A 95 6.41 -18.64 2.37
C TYR A 95 7.67 -18.71 1.50
N ASP A 96 8.50 -17.67 1.50
CA ASP A 96 9.73 -17.56 0.67
C ASP A 96 9.49 -17.91 -0.81
N ARG A 97 8.39 -17.38 -1.37
CA ARG A 97 8.01 -17.58 -2.77
C ARG A 97 8.34 -16.34 -3.59
N PRO A 98 8.85 -16.47 -4.83
CA PRO A 98 9.07 -15.31 -5.68
C PRO A 98 7.74 -14.64 -6.04
N HIS A 99 7.71 -13.30 -6.05
CA HIS A 99 6.62 -12.49 -6.56
C HIS A 99 7.12 -11.58 -7.68
N THR A 100 6.32 -11.38 -8.74
CA THR A 100 6.73 -10.59 -9.91
C THR A 100 6.82 -9.10 -9.63
N ASP A 101 6.20 -8.65 -8.53
CA ASP A 101 6.02 -7.24 -8.25
C ASP A 101 7.06 -6.67 -7.29
N TRP A 102 8.01 -7.47 -6.79
CA TRP A 102 9.02 -7.02 -5.82
C TRP A 102 9.79 -5.78 -6.30
N GLU A 103 10.07 -5.70 -7.61
CA GLU A 103 10.80 -4.58 -8.23
C GLU A 103 9.88 -3.48 -8.81
N LYS A 104 8.57 -3.56 -8.57
CA LYS A 104 7.61 -2.53 -9.00
C LYS A 104 7.41 -1.48 -7.91
N GLU A 105 7.01 -0.28 -8.32
CA GLU A 105 6.65 0.79 -7.39
C GLU A 105 5.37 0.42 -6.62
N PHE A 106 5.44 0.51 -5.31
CA PHE A 106 4.41 0.05 -4.40
C PHE A 106 3.17 0.94 -4.36
N PHE A 107 3.20 2.18 -4.86
CA PHE A 107 1.99 3.01 -4.91
C PHE A 107 1.42 3.12 -6.32
N SER A 108 1.96 2.39 -7.28
CA SER A 108 1.43 2.30 -8.64
C SER A 108 0.34 1.25 -8.75
N ASP A 109 -0.81 1.63 -9.33
CA ASP A 109 -1.87 0.71 -9.74
C ASP A 109 -1.73 0.27 -11.21
N GLU A 110 -0.66 0.66 -11.89
CA GLU A 110 -0.43 0.31 -13.29
C GLU A 110 -0.25 -1.20 -13.49
N GLY A 111 -1.06 -1.77 -14.38
CA GLY A 111 -1.04 -3.20 -14.65
C GLY A 111 -1.71 -4.06 -13.58
N LEU A 112 -2.31 -3.46 -12.55
CA LEU A 112 -3.19 -4.15 -11.62
C LEU A 112 -4.61 -4.17 -12.19
N THR A 113 -5.20 -5.36 -12.27
CA THR A 113 -6.60 -5.55 -12.69
C THR A 113 -7.32 -6.41 -11.66
N GLU A 114 -8.61 -6.13 -11.46
CA GLU A 114 -9.51 -7.00 -10.70
C GLU A 114 -9.70 -8.37 -11.38
#